data_AF-A0A2V5DGZ6-F1
#
_entry.id   AF-A0A2V5DGZ6-F1
#
_cell.length_a   1.000
_cell.length_b   1.000
_cell.length_c   1.000
_cell.angle_alpha   90.00
_cell.angle_beta   90.00
_cell.angle_gamma   90.00
#
_symmetry.space_group_name_H-M   'P 1'
#
loop_
_entity.id
_entity.type
_entity.pdbx_description
1 polymer ?
#
loop_
_entity_poly.entity_id
_entity_poly.type
_entity_poly.pdbx_seq_one_letter_code
_entity_poly.pdbx_strand_id
1 'polypeptide(L)'
;MSRYDPIRKNYYDSVESADKASDRLFYVSAALSFVALLLDQQKYPDLYPIISIGLGLSVLALCIIGLVLRLYLIPRAEDKRRQDFFSSSCGINLTHQKTDGYYNNNFAEPTKRIAAQVLENSHFTKSIALEMAKTERLRISIYAVLWVTCLMFRKNDLGVILVASQAVFSEQVLAKWFRLEWLRMRSEKVFDDVFALFQSKPADAEFNAMTLASLSMYETAKANAAVTLSSKIFDRLNPPLSKEWDKIKEALKI
;
A
#
# COMPACT_ATOMS: atom_id res chain seq x y z
N MET A 1 -4.81 -24.99 11.14
CA MET A 1 -4.82 -25.19 9.67
C MET A 1 -3.52 -24.62 9.10
N SER A 2 -2.85 -25.35 8.20
CA SER A 2 -1.71 -24.83 7.46
C SER A 2 -2.19 -23.69 6.57
N ARG A 3 -1.70 -22.48 6.78
CA ARG A 3 -2.02 -21.34 5.92
C ARG A 3 -0.95 -21.26 4.84
N TYR A 4 -1.34 -21.35 3.58
CA TYR A 4 -0.42 -21.30 2.45
C TYR A 4 -0.88 -20.24 1.45
N ASP A 5 -0.06 -19.22 1.23
CA ASP A 5 -0.33 -18.15 0.26
C ASP A 5 0.78 -18.09 -0.80
N PRO A 6 0.66 -18.88 -1.88
CA PRO A 6 1.66 -18.88 -2.96
C PRO A 6 1.65 -17.56 -3.75
N ILE A 7 0.54 -16.83 -3.75
CA ILE A 7 0.42 -15.57 -4.49
C ILE A 7 1.25 -14.48 -3.82
N ARG A 8 1.22 -14.43 -2.48
CA ARG A 8 2.10 -13.57 -1.71
C ARG A 8 3.57 -13.84 -2.04
N LYS A 9 4.00 -15.10 -1.90
CA LYS A 9 5.40 -15.50 -2.11
C LYS A 9 5.89 -15.27 -3.55
N ASN A 10 5.08 -15.62 -4.54
CA ASN A 10 5.54 -15.62 -5.93
C ASN A 10 5.40 -14.26 -6.64
N TYR A 11 4.55 -13.35 -6.12
CA TYR A 11 4.28 -12.07 -6.78
C TYR A 11 4.47 -10.86 -5.86
N TYR A 12 3.90 -10.87 -4.64
CA TYR A 12 3.98 -9.71 -3.74
C TYR A 12 5.36 -9.54 -3.11
N ASP A 13 6.15 -10.60 -2.90
CA ASP A 13 7.51 -10.48 -2.37
C ASP A 13 8.42 -9.65 -3.31
N SER A 14 8.24 -9.80 -4.63
CA SER A 14 8.94 -9.00 -5.63
C SER A 14 8.51 -7.53 -5.60
N VAL A 15 7.21 -7.26 -5.41
CA VAL A 15 6.69 -5.90 -5.23
C VAL A 15 7.28 -5.26 -3.97
N GLU A 16 7.20 -5.96 -2.84
CA GLU A 16 7.70 -5.45 -1.54
C GLU A 16 9.22 -5.21 -1.58
N SER A 17 9.97 -6.08 -2.26
CA SER A 17 11.42 -5.92 -2.43
C SER A 17 11.77 -4.72 -3.31
N ALA A 18 11.06 -4.52 -4.42
CA ALA A 18 11.26 -3.38 -5.30
C ALA A 18 10.84 -2.05 -4.64
N ASP A 19 9.73 -2.04 -3.88
CA ASP A 19 9.32 -0.89 -3.06
C ASP A 19 10.41 -0.51 -2.03
N LYS A 20 10.96 -1.49 -1.31
CA LYS A 20 12.07 -1.26 -0.36
C LYS A 20 13.33 -0.76 -1.05
N ALA A 21 13.64 -1.26 -2.25
CA ALA A 21 14.79 -0.79 -3.03
C ALA A 21 14.60 0.66 -3.48
N SER A 22 13.40 1.01 -3.96
CA SER A 22 13.01 2.37 -4.32
C SER A 22 13.10 3.33 -3.12
N ASP A 23 12.55 2.95 -1.96
CA ASP A 23 12.64 3.75 -0.74
C ASP A 23 14.11 4.01 -0.34
N ARG A 24 14.98 2.98 -0.37
CA ARG A 24 16.41 3.14 -0.05
C ARG A 24 17.12 4.03 -1.05
N LEU A 25 16.86 3.82 -2.34
CA LEU A 25 17.49 4.59 -3.41
C LEU A 25 17.08 6.06 -3.34
N PHE A 26 15.84 6.36 -2.97
CA PHE A 26 15.37 7.72 -2.72
C PHE A 26 16.19 8.42 -1.63
N TYR A 27 16.43 7.77 -0.48
CA TYR A 27 17.25 8.37 0.58
C TYR A 27 18.72 8.53 0.16
N VAL A 28 19.27 7.61 -0.64
CA VAL A 28 20.61 7.76 -1.22
C VAL A 28 20.66 8.97 -2.16
N SER A 29 19.67 9.14 -3.05
CA SER A 29 19.57 10.30 -3.94
C SER A 29 19.46 11.61 -3.16
N ALA A 30 18.64 11.63 -2.10
CA ALA A 30 18.49 12.80 -1.23
C ALA A 30 19.81 13.14 -0.52
N ALA A 31 20.54 12.15 -0.02
CA ALA A 31 21.85 12.35 0.59
C ALA A 31 22.89 12.86 -0.42
N LEU A 32 22.95 12.28 -1.63
CA LEU A 32 23.84 12.75 -2.70
C LEU A 32 23.53 14.19 -3.11
N SER A 33 22.25 14.54 -3.21
CA SER A 33 21.81 15.92 -3.50
C SER A 33 22.25 16.90 -2.42
N PHE A 34 22.16 16.52 -1.14
CA PHE A 34 22.63 17.34 -0.04
C PHE A 34 24.17 17.48 -0.03
N VAL A 35 24.91 16.40 -0.28
CA VAL A 35 26.38 16.45 -0.38
C VAL A 35 26.83 17.31 -1.56
N ALA A 36 26.15 17.22 -2.71
CA ALA A 36 26.44 18.03 -3.88
C ALA A 36 26.31 19.54 -3.60
N LEU A 37 25.34 19.95 -2.77
CA LEU A 37 25.20 21.36 -2.36
C LEU A 37 26.34 21.86 -1.47
N LEU A 38 26.92 21.00 -0.64
CA LEU A 38 27.99 21.38 0.29
C LEU A 38 29.38 21.37 -0.35
N LEU A 39 29.52 20.74 -1.53
CA LEU A 39 30.77 20.65 -2.25
C LEU A 39 30.95 21.85 -3.18
N ASP A 40 32.00 22.62 -2.92
CA ASP A 40 32.46 23.64 -3.84
C ASP A 40 33.20 22.98 -5.01
N GLN A 41 32.68 23.18 -6.22
CA GLN A 41 33.25 22.67 -7.47
C GLN A 41 34.70 23.12 -7.67
N GLN A 42 35.06 24.34 -7.24
CA GLN A 42 36.42 24.85 -7.40
C GLN A 42 37.41 24.17 -6.45
N LYS A 43 36.93 23.78 -5.26
CA LYS A 43 37.76 23.13 -4.23
C LYS A 43 37.90 21.62 -4.46
N TYR A 44 36.90 20.97 -5.06
CA TYR A 44 36.87 19.53 -5.30
C TYR A 44 36.46 19.19 -6.75
N PRO A 45 37.30 19.52 -7.76
CA PRO A 45 36.95 19.39 -9.17
C PRO A 45 36.75 17.94 -9.63
N ASP A 46 37.41 16.96 -9.02
CA ASP A 46 37.27 15.54 -9.38
C ASP A 46 36.09 14.84 -8.67
N LEU A 47 35.77 15.26 -7.45
CA LEU A 47 34.74 14.63 -6.62
C LEU A 47 33.32 15.09 -7.02
N TYR A 48 33.17 16.37 -7.36
CA TYR A 48 31.89 16.96 -7.73
C TYR A 48 31.21 16.26 -8.94
N PRO A 49 31.92 15.98 -10.05
CA PRO A 49 31.38 15.22 -11.17
C PRO A 49 30.94 13.80 -10.79
N ILE A 50 31.71 13.09 -9.96
CA ILE A 50 31.39 11.72 -9.52
C ILE A 50 30.05 11.70 -8.78
N ILE A 51 29.86 12.64 -7.85
CA ILE A 51 28.62 12.74 -7.07
C ILE A 51 27.44 13.14 -7.96
N SER A 52 27.65 14.08 -8.89
CA SER A 52 26.63 14.52 -9.84
C SER A 52 26.18 13.38 -10.77
N ILE A 53 27.13 12.59 -11.29
CA ILE A 53 26.85 11.39 -12.10
C ILE A 53 26.11 10.35 -11.26
N GLY A 54 26.57 10.09 -10.03
CA GLY A 54 25.90 9.17 -9.10
C GLY A 54 24.45 9.58 -8.81
N LEU A 55 24.20 10.88 -8.60
CA LEU A 55 22.86 11.43 -8.44
C LEU A 55 22.02 11.18 -9.70
N GLY A 56 22.54 11.51 -10.89
CA GLY A 56 21.84 11.28 -12.16
C GLY A 56 21.46 9.80 -12.37
N LEU A 57 22.38 8.88 -12.11
CA LEU A 57 22.13 7.44 -12.19
C LEU A 57 21.10 6.97 -11.17
N SER A 58 21.13 7.51 -9.94
CA SER A 58 20.16 7.16 -8.90
C SER A 58 18.73 7.60 -9.27
N VAL A 59 18.56 8.80 -9.82
CA VAL A 59 17.27 9.31 -10.28
C VAL A 59 16.74 8.49 -11.47
N LEU A 60 17.62 8.15 -12.42
CA LEU A 60 17.26 7.27 -13.54
C LEU A 60 16.80 5.89 -13.05
N ALA A 61 17.54 5.28 -12.11
CA ALA A 61 17.17 3.99 -11.53
C ALA A 61 15.85 4.07 -10.76
N LEU A 62 15.58 5.15 -10.01
CA LEU A 62 14.28 5.38 -9.37
C LEU A 62 13.14 5.42 -10.37
N CYS A 63 13.33 6.10 -11.51
CA CYS A 63 12.34 6.17 -12.58
C CYS A 63 12.06 4.77 -13.15
N ILE A 64 13.10 4.01 -13.49
CA ILE A 64 12.97 2.65 -14.03
C ILE A 64 12.25 1.73 -13.05
N ILE A 65 12.67 1.70 -11.78
CA ILE A 65 12.03 0.88 -10.73
C ILE A 65 10.56 1.28 -10.58
N GLY A 66 10.26 2.58 -10.57
CA GLY A 66 8.89 3.10 -10.49
C GLY A 66 8.01 2.63 -11.65
N LEU A 67 8.52 2.66 -12.88
CA LEU A 67 7.81 2.16 -14.06
C LEU A 67 7.58 0.64 -13.98
N VAL A 68 8.60 -0.13 -13.60
CA VAL A 68 8.49 -1.59 -13.44
C VAL A 68 7.48 -1.96 -12.34
N LEU A 69 7.49 -1.25 -11.21
CA LEU A 69 6.52 -1.44 -10.14
C LEU A 69 5.09 -1.21 -10.64
N ARG A 70 4.83 -0.04 -11.25
CA ARG A 70 3.47 0.38 -11.63
C ARG A 70 2.90 -0.36 -12.83
N LEU A 71 3.73 -0.66 -13.83
CA LEU A 71 3.26 -1.21 -15.10
C LEU A 71 3.39 -2.72 -15.19
N TYR A 72 4.18 -3.35 -14.31
CA TYR A 72 4.44 -4.79 -14.39
C TYR A 72 4.19 -5.53 -13.08
N LEU A 73 4.90 -5.17 -12.00
CA LEU A 73 4.87 -5.98 -10.77
C LEU A 73 3.51 -5.90 -10.04
N ILE A 74 3.00 -4.68 -9.81
CA ILE A 74 1.74 -4.48 -9.09
C ILE A 74 0.55 -5.06 -9.88
N PRO A 75 0.32 -4.73 -11.16
CA PRO A 75 -0.80 -5.28 -11.92
C PRO A 75 -0.80 -6.81 -11.96
N ARG A 76 0.39 -7.42 -12.16
CA ARG A 76 0.53 -8.89 -12.19
C ARG A 76 0.18 -9.53 -10.84
N ALA A 77 0.61 -8.92 -9.73
CA ALA A 77 0.30 -9.43 -8.38
C ALA A 77 -1.20 -9.27 -8.05
N GLU A 78 -1.82 -8.16 -8.44
CA GLU A 78 -3.25 -7.91 -8.28
C GLU A 78 -4.09 -8.86 -9.14
N ASP A 79 -3.72 -9.09 -10.40
CA ASP A 79 -4.40 -10.04 -11.28
C ASP A 79 -4.48 -11.44 -10.68
N LYS A 80 -3.36 -11.94 -10.14
CA LYS A 80 -3.35 -13.26 -9.49
C LYS A 80 -4.19 -13.29 -8.24
N ARG A 81 -4.17 -12.22 -7.43
CA ARG A 81 -5.02 -12.12 -6.24
C ARG A 81 -6.50 -12.07 -6.60
N ARG A 82 -6.89 -11.37 -7.68
CA ARG A 82 -8.28 -11.32 -8.18
C ARG A 82 -8.72 -12.68 -8.73
N GLN A 83 -7.88 -13.37 -9.49
CA GLN A 83 -8.18 -14.72 -9.98
C GLN A 83 -8.45 -15.68 -8.82
N ASP A 84 -7.65 -15.63 -7.75
CA ASP A 84 -7.84 -16.45 -6.56
C ASP A 84 -9.08 -16.05 -5.73
N PHE A 85 -9.34 -14.74 -5.60
CA PHE A 85 -10.56 -14.22 -4.98
C PHE A 85 -11.81 -14.78 -5.65
N PHE A 86 -11.94 -14.61 -6.98
CA PHE A 86 -13.08 -15.12 -7.72
C PHE A 86 -13.10 -16.65 -7.77
N SER A 87 -11.94 -17.32 -7.75
CA SER A 87 -11.91 -18.78 -7.68
C SER A 87 -12.49 -19.31 -6.38
N SER A 88 -12.16 -18.67 -5.26
CA SER A 88 -12.72 -18.99 -3.94
C SER A 88 -14.20 -18.63 -3.85
N SER A 89 -14.57 -17.44 -4.31
CA SER A 89 -15.93 -16.92 -4.26
C SER A 89 -16.91 -17.72 -5.11
N CYS A 90 -16.58 -17.98 -6.37
CA CYS A 90 -17.46 -18.63 -7.35
C CYS A 90 -17.28 -20.15 -7.41
N GLY A 91 -16.26 -20.71 -6.77
CA GLY A 91 -15.97 -22.15 -6.84
C GLY A 91 -15.43 -22.62 -8.21
N ILE A 92 -14.95 -21.70 -9.05
CA ILE A 92 -14.44 -21.99 -10.40
C ILE A 92 -12.92 -21.81 -10.41
N ASN A 93 -12.17 -22.74 -10.98
CA ASN A 93 -10.71 -22.64 -11.01
C ASN A 93 -10.23 -21.64 -12.07
N LEU A 94 -9.97 -20.38 -11.67
CA LEU A 94 -9.37 -19.35 -12.54
C LEU A 94 -7.84 -19.28 -12.40
N THR A 95 -7.26 -19.95 -11.41
CA THR A 95 -5.83 -20.01 -11.15
C THR A 95 -5.39 -21.41 -10.72
N HIS A 96 -4.16 -21.78 -11.08
CA HIS A 96 -3.50 -23.00 -10.62
C HIS A 96 -2.77 -22.80 -9.27
N GLN A 97 -2.62 -21.55 -8.81
CA GLN A 97 -1.96 -21.18 -7.57
C GLN A 97 -3.02 -20.71 -6.56
N LYS A 98 -3.68 -21.65 -5.91
CA LYS A 98 -4.71 -21.35 -4.90
C LYS A 98 -4.12 -21.07 -3.54
N THR A 99 -4.74 -20.15 -2.82
CA THR A 99 -4.45 -19.95 -1.39
C THR A 99 -5.20 -20.99 -0.54
N ASP A 100 -4.58 -21.44 0.54
CA ASP A 100 -5.17 -22.32 1.53
C ASP A 100 -5.32 -21.59 2.87
N GLY A 101 -6.53 -21.60 3.42
CA GLY A 101 -6.90 -20.90 4.65
C GLY A 101 -6.86 -19.37 4.58
N TYR A 102 -6.72 -18.77 3.39
CA TYR A 102 -6.81 -17.32 3.22
C TYR A 102 -8.27 -16.84 3.19
N TYR A 103 -9.13 -17.51 2.42
CA TYR A 103 -10.57 -17.27 2.42
C TYR A 103 -11.27 -18.35 3.26
N ASN A 104 -12.10 -17.93 4.21
CA ASN A 104 -12.73 -18.81 5.21
C ASN A 104 -14.28 -18.68 5.25
N ASN A 105 -14.87 -17.98 4.27
CA ASN A 105 -16.29 -17.70 4.21
C ASN A 105 -17.04 -18.83 3.49
N ASN A 106 -18.01 -19.45 4.16
CA ASN A 106 -18.63 -20.73 3.74
C ASN A 106 -20.03 -20.58 3.12
N PHE A 107 -20.40 -19.39 2.65
CA PHE A 107 -21.69 -19.18 1.97
C PHE A 107 -21.85 -20.08 0.75
N ALA A 108 -23.01 -20.74 0.61
CA ALA A 108 -23.34 -21.52 -0.58
C ALA A 108 -23.49 -20.63 -1.83
N GLU A 109 -24.12 -19.47 -1.66
CA GLU A 109 -24.35 -18.51 -2.74
C GLU A 109 -23.08 -17.69 -3.05
N PRO A 110 -22.60 -17.68 -4.32
CA PRO A 110 -21.38 -16.97 -4.69
C PRO A 110 -21.38 -15.49 -4.34
N THR A 111 -22.48 -14.78 -4.56
CA THR A 111 -22.53 -13.33 -4.31
C THR A 111 -22.45 -13.00 -2.83
N LYS A 112 -23.12 -13.78 -1.96
CA LYS A 112 -22.96 -13.64 -0.50
C LYS A 112 -21.53 -13.95 -0.06
N ARG A 113 -20.87 -14.93 -0.69
CA ARG A 113 -19.45 -15.22 -0.44
C ARG A 113 -18.56 -14.05 -0.85
N ILE A 114 -18.81 -13.42 -2.00
CA ILE A 114 -18.11 -12.21 -2.44
C ILE A 114 -18.29 -11.09 -1.42
N ALA A 115 -19.52 -10.81 -1.01
CA ALA A 115 -19.80 -9.77 -0.01
C ALA A 115 -19.06 -10.03 1.30
N ALA A 116 -19.09 -11.26 1.81
CA ALA A 116 -18.38 -11.63 3.04
C ALA A 116 -16.85 -11.49 2.89
N GLN A 117 -16.28 -11.91 1.76
CA GLN A 117 -14.87 -11.74 1.49
C GLN A 117 -14.47 -10.26 1.33
N VAL A 118 -15.30 -9.42 0.71
CA VAL A 118 -15.07 -7.97 0.63
C VAL A 118 -15.13 -7.34 2.02
N LEU A 119 -16.08 -7.76 2.86
CA LEU A 119 -16.20 -7.29 4.24
C LEU A 119 -14.96 -7.64 5.07
N GLU A 120 -14.53 -8.91 5.03
CA GLU A 120 -13.30 -9.36 5.71
C GLU A 120 -12.07 -8.61 5.17
N ASN A 121 -11.89 -8.57 3.85
CA ASN A 121 -10.75 -7.93 3.22
C ASN A 121 -10.67 -6.43 3.52
N SER A 122 -11.81 -5.72 3.51
CA SER A 122 -11.86 -4.29 3.85
C SER A 122 -11.60 -4.04 5.34
N HIS A 123 -12.06 -4.91 6.23
CA HIS A 123 -11.71 -4.90 7.66
C HIS A 123 -10.20 -5.05 7.88
N PHE A 124 -9.57 -6.03 7.23
CA PHE A 124 -8.12 -6.22 7.34
C PHE A 124 -7.34 -5.05 6.73
N THR A 125 -7.75 -4.57 5.56
CA THR A 125 -7.07 -3.48 4.86
C THR A 125 -7.12 -2.18 5.65
N LYS A 126 -8.29 -1.79 6.20
CA LYS A 126 -8.40 -0.56 6.99
C LYS A 126 -7.53 -0.60 8.25
N SER A 127 -7.48 -1.74 8.94
CA SER A 127 -6.70 -1.90 10.17
C SER A 127 -5.19 -1.92 9.92
N ILE A 128 -4.74 -2.60 8.87
CA ILE A 128 -3.32 -2.63 8.49
C ILE A 128 -2.88 -1.26 7.97
N ALA A 129 -3.70 -0.64 7.11
CA ALA A 129 -3.41 0.69 6.58
C ALA A 129 -3.34 1.74 7.70
N LEU A 130 -4.18 1.63 8.74
CA LEU A 130 -4.10 2.50 9.92
C LEU A 130 -2.77 2.34 10.67
N GLU A 131 -2.31 1.11 10.93
CA GLU A 131 -1.04 0.87 11.60
C GLU A 131 0.16 1.36 10.77
N MET A 132 0.12 1.19 9.45
CA MET A 132 1.11 1.78 8.54
C MET A 132 1.06 3.30 8.60
N ALA A 133 -0.14 3.89 8.58
CA ALA A 133 -0.34 5.33 8.58
C ALA A 133 0.18 5.99 9.85
N LYS A 134 0.03 5.37 11.02
CA LYS A 134 0.63 5.87 12.28
C LYS A 134 2.15 6.04 12.16
N THR A 135 2.81 5.08 11.53
CA THR A 135 4.26 5.12 11.32
C THR A 135 4.64 6.23 10.34
N GLU A 136 3.93 6.35 9.22
CA GLU A 136 4.19 7.38 8.22
C GLU A 136 3.87 8.80 8.72
N ARG A 137 2.80 8.99 9.52
CA ARG A 137 2.49 10.26 10.19
C ARG A 137 3.62 10.72 11.09
N LEU A 138 4.21 9.80 11.87
CA LEU A 138 5.36 10.12 12.72
C LEU A 138 6.57 10.54 11.88
N ARG A 139 6.87 9.80 10.81
CA ARG A 139 7.98 10.12 9.88
C ARG A 139 7.80 11.50 9.24
N ILE A 140 6.61 11.78 8.71
CA ILE A 140 6.30 13.07 8.10
C ILE A 140 6.34 14.20 9.12
N SER A 141 5.89 13.97 10.35
CA SER A 141 5.99 14.96 11.42
C SER A 141 7.44 15.31 11.72
N ILE A 142 8.33 14.31 11.77
CA ILE A 142 9.78 14.53 11.94
C ILE A 142 10.34 15.33 10.75
N TYR A 143 10.00 14.95 9.52
CA TYR A 143 10.46 15.67 8.32
C TYR A 143 9.96 17.12 8.28
N ALA A 144 8.71 17.37 8.66
CA ALA A 144 8.15 18.71 8.75
C ALA A 144 8.88 19.56 9.80
N VAL A 145 9.16 19.00 10.99
CA VAL A 145 9.93 19.69 12.03
C VAL A 145 11.35 20.02 11.57
N LEU A 146 12.04 19.07 10.93
CA LEU A 146 13.38 19.29 10.36
C LEU A 146 13.36 20.39 9.29
N TRP A 147 12.36 20.37 8.41
CA TRP A 147 12.20 21.38 7.36
C TRP A 147 11.91 22.77 7.93
N VAL A 148 10.98 22.90 8.90
CA VAL A 148 10.73 24.17 9.59
C VAL A 148 11.98 24.67 10.30
N THR A 149 12.74 23.77 10.94
CA THR A 149 14.02 24.11 11.57
C THR A 149 14.98 24.71 10.54
N CYS A 150 15.13 24.08 9.37
CA CYS A 150 15.96 24.60 8.27
C CYS A 150 15.50 26.00 7.81
N LEU A 151 14.19 26.28 7.79
CA LEU A 151 13.67 27.61 7.43
C LEU A 151 13.97 28.67 8.49
N MET A 152 13.93 28.31 9.77
CA MET A 152 14.17 29.26 10.86
C MET A 152 15.64 29.70 10.95
N PHE A 153 16.58 28.87 10.48
CA PHE A 153 17.98 29.23 10.39
C PHE A 153 18.24 30.18 9.21
N ARG A 154 18.12 31.50 9.46
CA ARG A 154 18.33 32.59 8.50
C ARG A 154 19.69 32.59 7.77
N LYS A 155 20.67 31.82 8.27
CA LYS A 155 22.00 31.66 7.65
C LYS A 155 22.06 30.53 6.62
N ASN A 156 21.01 29.73 6.47
CA ASN A 156 21.00 28.65 5.50
C ASN A 156 20.98 29.20 4.07
N ASP A 157 21.80 28.60 3.21
CA ASP A 157 21.74 28.82 1.78
C ASP A 157 20.34 28.43 1.26
N LEU A 158 19.81 29.22 0.32
CA LEU A 158 18.55 28.91 -0.37
C LEU A 158 18.59 27.52 -1.02
N GLY A 159 19.77 27.05 -1.46
CA GLY A 159 19.96 25.70 -1.97
C GLY A 159 19.63 24.61 -0.95
N VAL A 160 20.02 24.78 0.32
CA VAL A 160 19.70 23.82 1.40
C VAL A 160 18.19 23.77 1.64
N ILE A 161 17.53 24.93 1.65
CA ILE A 161 16.07 25.01 1.79
C ILE A 161 15.38 24.32 0.62
N LEU A 162 15.88 24.49 -0.60
CA LEU A 162 15.34 23.87 -1.80
C LEU A 162 15.43 22.34 -1.75
N VAL A 163 16.61 21.78 -1.45
CA VAL A 163 16.80 20.31 -1.38
C VAL A 163 16.01 19.71 -0.22
N ALA A 164 15.97 20.37 0.94
CA ALA A 164 15.12 19.94 2.05
C ALA A 164 13.64 19.92 1.64
N SER A 165 13.16 20.96 0.94
CA SER A 165 11.79 21.03 0.44
C SER A 165 11.50 19.91 -0.56
N GLN A 166 12.40 19.66 -1.52
CA GLN A 166 12.26 18.58 -2.50
C GLN A 166 12.18 17.20 -1.83
N ALA A 167 12.95 16.97 -0.76
CA ALA A 167 12.90 15.71 -0.01
C ALA A 167 11.58 15.54 0.76
N VAL A 168 11.10 16.59 1.44
CA VAL A 168 9.86 16.53 2.24
C VAL A 168 8.61 16.44 1.36
N PHE A 169 8.56 17.22 0.29
CA PHE A 169 7.42 17.27 -0.64
C PHE A 169 7.55 16.27 -1.80
N SER A 170 8.45 15.28 -1.69
CA SER A 170 8.60 14.25 -2.72
C SER A 170 7.37 13.34 -2.79
N GLU A 171 7.14 12.75 -3.96
CA GLU A 171 6.10 11.74 -4.15
C GLU A 171 6.34 10.51 -3.24
N GLN A 172 7.60 10.12 -3.02
CA GLN A 172 7.94 8.97 -2.19
C GLN A 172 7.55 9.13 -0.72
N VAL A 173 7.45 10.37 -0.22
CA VAL A 173 7.10 10.67 1.17
C VAL A 173 5.64 11.09 1.27
N LEU A 174 5.31 12.28 0.76
CA LEU A 174 4.03 12.90 1.04
C LEU A 174 2.88 12.23 0.27
N ALA A 175 3.07 11.97 -1.03
CA ALA A 175 2.03 11.33 -1.84
C ALA A 175 1.80 9.87 -1.44
N LYS A 176 2.84 9.15 -0.99
CA LYS A 176 2.71 7.78 -0.42
C LYS A 176 1.83 7.80 0.83
N TRP A 177 2.04 8.75 1.74
CA TRP A 177 1.19 8.89 2.93
C TRP A 177 -0.26 9.24 2.58
N PHE A 178 -0.49 10.21 1.69
CA PHE A 178 -1.86 10.55 1.28
C PHE A 178 -2.59 9.37 0.63
N ARG A 179 -1.91 8.60 -0.24
CA ARG A 179 -2.48 7.38 -0.84
C ARG A 179 -2.82 6.32 0.22
N LEU A 180 -1.99 6.18 1.24
CA LEU A 180 -2.22 5.26 2.35
C LEU A 180 -3.43 5.67 3.21
N GLU A 181 -3.56 6.96 3.54
CA GLU A 181 -4.74 7.48 4.26
C GLU A 181 -6.01 7.34 3.43
N TRP A 182 -5.91 7.64 2.14
CA TRP A 182 -7.03 7.49 1.22
C TRP A 182 -7.47 6.03 1.12
N LEU A 183 -6.54 5.07 0.97
CA LEU A 183 -6.85 3.64 1.00
C LEU A 183 -7.55 3.25 2.30
N ARG A 184 -7.03 3.69 3.45
CA ARG A 184 -7.64 3.45 4.76
C ARG A 184 -9.10 3.92 4.81
N MET A 185 -9.36 5.17 4.45
CA MET A 185 -10.71 5.75 4.46
C MET A 185 -11.66 5.04 3.48
N ARG A 186 -11.16 4.68 2.29
CA ARG A 186 -11.96 3.95 1.29
C ARG A 186 -12.31 2.54 1.76
N SER A 187 -11.35 1.83 2.36
CA SER A 187 -11.61 0.50 2.93
C SER A 187 -12.53 0.55 4.13
N GLU A 188 -12.43 1.59 4.96
CA GLU A 188 -13.37 1.82 6.07
C GLU A 188 -14.79 2.03 5.57
N LYS A 189 -14.98 2.90 4.56
CA LYS A 189 -16.28 3.09 3.93
C LYS A 189 -16.85 1.80 3.32
N VAL A 190 -16.05 1.05 2.55
CA VAL A 190 -16.50 -0.24 1.97
C VAL A 190 -16.92 -1.21 3.07
N PHE A 191 -16.16 -1.27 4.17
CA PHE A 191 -16.52 -2.11 5.30
C PHE A 191 -17.90 -1.72 5.86
N ASP A 192 -18.12 -0.43 6.13
CA ASP A 192 -19.39 0.05 6.70
C ASP A 192 -20.56 -0.19 5.73
N ASP A 193 -20.37 0.05 4.44
CA ASP A 193 -21.39 -0.16 3.40
C ASP A 193 -21.79 -1.65 3.29
N VAL A 194 -20.81 -2.57 3.28
CA VAL A 194 -21.07 -4.02 3.20
C VAL A 194 -21.60 -4.57 4.53
N PHE A 195 -21.18 -4.01 5.66
CA PHE A 195 -21.73 -4.36 6.97
C PHE A 195 -23.21 -4.01 7.06
N ALA A 196 -23.58 -2.79 6.64
CA ALA A 196 -24.97 -2.35 6.55
C ALA A 196 -25.79 -3.19 5.56
N LEU A 197 -25.18 -3.65 4.46
CA LEU A 197 -25.81 -4.55 3.50
C LEU A 197 -26.23 -5.89 4.15
N PHE A 198 -25.35 -6.49 4.96
CA PHE A 198 -25.70 -7.73 5.69
C PHE A 198 -26.75 -7.52 6.78
N GLN A 199 -26.79 -6.33 7.40
CA GLN A 199 -27.81 -6.00 8.41
C GLN A 199 -29.20 -5.75 7.81
N SER A 200 -29.26 -4.98 6.73
CA SER A 200 -30.51 -4.56 6.10
C SER A 200 -31.21 -5.68 5.33
N LYS A 201 -30.46 -6.69 4.85
CA LYS A 201 -30.98 -7.85 4.11
C LYS A 201 -31.97 -7.44 2.99
N PRO A 202 -31.54 -6.60 2.04
CA PRO A 202 -32.38 -6.18 0.94
C PRO A 202 -32.74 -7.38 0.04
N ALA A 203 -33.65 -7.15 -0.92
CA ALA A 203 -34.01 -8.16 -1.91
C ALA A 203 -32.77 -8.61 -2.71
N ASP A 204 -32.75 -9.86 -3.19
CA ASP A 204 -31.56 -10.48 -3.79
C ASP A 204 -30.98 -9.67 -4.97
N ALA A 205 -31.81 -9.08 -5.82
CA ALA A 205 -31.34 -8.24 -6.93
C ALA A 205 -30.57 -7.00 -6.45
N GLU A 206 -31.09 -6.35 -5.41
CA GLU A 206 -30.45 -5.19 -4.77
C GLU A 206 -29.17 -5.62 -4.02
N PHE A 207 -29.23 -6.73 -3.28
CA PHE A 207 -28.06 -7.29 -2.60
C PHE A 207 -26.92 -7.57 -3.56
N ASN A 208 -27.23 -8.19 -4.71
CA ASN A 208 -26.26 -8.51 -5.73
C ASN A 208 -25.64 -7.26 -6.36
N ALA A 209 -26.45 -6.27 -6.70
CA ALA A 209 -25.97 -5.00 -7.26
C ALA A 209 -25.06 -4.24 -6.27
N MET A 210 -25.47 -4.14 -5.00
CA MET A 210 -24.69 -3.48 -3.95
C MET A 210 -23.38 -4.21 -3.64
N THR A 211 -23.39 -5.55 -3.70
CA THR A 211 -22.19 -6.37 -3.54
C THR A 211 -21.17 -6.08 -4.65
N LEU A 212 -21.61 -6.07 -5.91
CA LEU A 212 -20.74 -5.81 -7.05
C LEU A 212 -20.22 -4.36 -7.05
N ALA A 213 -21.07 -3.40 -6.66
CA ALA A 213 -20.65 -2.01 -6.48
C ALA A 213 -19.56 -1.90 -5.40
N SER A 214 -19.74 -2.54 -4.25
CA SER A 214 -18.78 -2.53 -3.14
C SER A 214 -17.46 -3.22 -3.51
N LEU A 215 -17.53 -4.35 -4.21
CA LEU A 215 -16.36 -5.04 -4.77
C LEU A 215 -15.58 -4.12 -5.72
N SER A 216 -16.28 -3.46 -6.64
CA SER A 216 -15.67 -2.51 -7.57
C SER A 216 -15.00 -1.35 -6.83
N MET A 217 -15.67 -0.76 -5.83
CA MET A 217 -15.10 0.31 -5.02
C MET A 217 -13.86 -0.15 -4.24
N TYR A 218 -13.85 -1.37 -3.74
CA TYR A 218 -12.72 -1.93 -3.01
C TYR A 218 -11.51 -2.18 -3.92
N GLU A 219 -11.71 -2.88 -5.05
CA GLU A 219 -10.62 -3.23 -5.95
C GLU A 219 -10.07 -2.01 -6.68
N THR A 220 -10.92 -1.04 -7.06
CA THR A 220 -10.46 0.24 -7.62
C THR A 220 -9.71 1.07 -6.58
N ALA A 221 -10.12 1.06 -5.31
CA ALA A 221 -9.37 1.74 -4.25
C ALA A 221 -7.97 1.15 -4.05
N LYS A 222 -7.84 -0.19 -4.06
CA LYS A 222 -6.54 -0.84 -3.97
C LYS A 222 -5.65 -0.51 -5.16
N ALA A 223 -6.16 -0.68 -6.38
CA ALA A 223 -5.42 -0.42 -7.60
C ALA A 223 -4.96 1.04 -7.71
N ASN A 224 -5.83 2.00 -7.37
CA ASN A 224 -5.51 3.43 -7.44
C ASN A 224 -4.55 3.88 -6.34
N ALA A 225 -4.68 3.32 -5.13
CA ALA A 225 -3.74 3.63 -4.05
C ALA A 225 -2.34 3.13 -4.43
N ALA A 226 -2.25 1.96 -5.06
CA ALA A 226 -0.99 1.30 -5.42
C ALA A 226 -0.04 1.26 -4.21
N VAL A 227 -0.60 0.91 -3.04
CA VAL A 227 0.14 0.79 -1.78
C VAL A 227 0.25 -0.68 -1.41
N THR A 228 1.47 -1.17 -1.33
CA THR A 228 1.76 -2.53 -0.86
C THR A 228 1.61 -2.60 0.66
N LEU A 229 0.63 -3.37 1.15
CA LEU A 229 0.45 -3.57 2.59
C LEU A 229 1.61 -4.38 3.18
N SER A 230 2.09 -3.96 4.35
CA SER A 230 3.23 -4.60 5.01
C SER A 230 2.91 -6.03 5.47
N SER A 231 3.72 -6.99 5.01
CA SER A 231 3.76 -8.38 5.48
C SER A 231 3.87 -8.49 6.99
N LYS A 232 4.88 -7.82 7.56
CA LYS A 232 5.17 -7.81 9.00
C LYS A 232 3.99 -7.30 9.82
N ILE A 233 3.31 -6.25 9.36
CA ILE A 233 2.13 -5.71 10.06
C ILE A 233 0.93 -6.66 9.91
N PHE A 234 0.73 -7.21 8.72
CA PHE A 234 -0.30 -8.23 8.47
C PHE A 234 -0.13 -9.42 9.42
N ASP A 235 1.06 -10.03 9.48
CA ASP A 235 1.30 -11.21 10.32
C ASP A 235 1.08 -10.91 11.81
N ARG A 236 1.47 -9.71 12.26
CA ARG A 236 1.28 -9.25 13.64
C ARG A 236 -0.20 -9.02 13.98
N LEU A 237 -0.95 -8.40 13.06
CA LEU A 237 -2.37 -8.07 13.29
C LEU A 237 -3.31 -9.20 12.93
N ASN A 238 -2.87 -10.23 12.21
CA ASN A 238 -3.75 -11.29 11.76
C ASN A 238 -4.44 -12.04 12.93
N PRO A 239 -3.74 -12.49 13.99
CA PRO A 239 -4.41 -13.17 15.10
C PRO A 239 -5.52 -12.34 15.78
N PRO A 240 -5.32 -11.05 16.17
CA PRO A 240 -6.40 -10.27 16.76
C PRO A 240 -7.51 -9.95 15.75
N LEU A 241 -7.19 -9.59 14.50
CA LEU A 241 -8.20 -9.28 13.49
C LEU A 241 -9.04 -10.50 13.09
N SER A 242 -8.46 -11.70 13.05
CA SER A 242 -9.25 -12.93 12.83
C SER A 242 -10.26 -13.17 13.96
N LYS A 243 -9.90 -12.89 15.22
CA LYS A 243 -10.84 -12.99 16.35
C LYS A 243 -11.93 -11.93 16.29
N GLU A 244 -11.60 -10.71 15.86
CA GLU A 244 -12.60 -9.66 15.63
C GLU A 244 -13.53 -10.04 14.47
N TRP A 245 -13.00 -10.63 13.41
CA TRP A 245 -13.77 -11.14 12.30
C TRP A 245 -14.77 -12.22 12.73
N ASP A 246 -14.35 -13.16 13.57
CA ASP A 246 -15.26 -14.17 14.13
C ASP A 246 -16.44 -13.53 14.89
N LYS A 247 -16.18 -12.49 15.69
CA LYS A 247 -17.26 -11.73 16.36
C LYS A 247 -18.18 -10.99 15.38
N ILE A 248 -17.63 -10.43 14.30
CA ILE A 248 -18.42 -9.76 13.25
C ILE A 248 -19.34 -10.79 12.57
N LYS A 249 -18.82 -11.98 12.27
CA LYS A 249 -19.60 -13.07 11.69
C LYS A 249 -20.75 -13.49 12.61
N GLU A 250 -20.47 -13.68 13.90
CA GLU A 250 -21.48 -13.98 14.92
C GLU A 250 -22.57 -12.90 14.99
N ALA A 251 -22.17 -11.62 15.01
CA ALA A 251 -23.10 -10.50 15.10
C ALA A 251 -24.02 -10.39 13.86
N LEU A 252 -23.49 -10.66 12.67
CA LEU A 252 -24.23 -10.62 11.41
C LEU A 252 -24.95 -11.94 11.09
N LYS A 253 -24.67 -13.02 11.84
CA LYS A 253 -25.14 -14.39 11.60
C LYS A 253 -24.73 -14.91 10.21
N ILE A 254 -23.46 -14.72 9.87
CA ILE A 254 -22.84 -15.08 8.58
C ILE A 254 -21.72 -16.11 8.72
#